data_AF-A0A2E7B3Q4-F1
#
_entry.id   AF-A0A2E7B3Q4-F1
#
_cell.length_a   1.000
_cell.length_b   1.000
_cell.length_c   1.000
_cell.angle_alpha   90.00
_cell.angle_beta   90.00
_cell.angle_gamma   90.00
#
_symmetry.space_group_name_H-M   'P 1'
#
loop_
_entity.id
_entity.type
_entity.pdbx_description
1 polymer ?
#
loop_
_entity_poly.entity_id
_entity_poly.type
_entity_poly.pdbx_seq_one_letter_code
_entity_poly.pdbx_strand_id
1 'polypeptide(L)'
;MKKSLAKLAAVTVLALVGAGTNSLAANSEARADQPANWTINEAVDVNAINSDLVPGRPTIDVGIYFPSNFDPGFDKVTLPAMLDSFMSAKEIYAPAGVQLNLLWVKSGEVDPRFLAIQANEIPRIPDTEYVNLYVSSRRHPAELTEMAKSAFESVIEPDEDNSRTIYLVALQDVIFPFLEVSEGRNWTMKMVRTGGLSFPTYSYGDTLPERLRGVITITNLSKPSRLRRTIAHEIGHKAMNVSHEYKATDPAHEIYDEGGLMLYGSGEDIPSGREGRWHLERLLMSPFVYRRDAEGKKVWNEDYKEGGHYYDPLYGEKVVDFPGVSGMDPDW
;
A
#
# COMPACT_ATOMS: atom_id res chain seq x y z
N MET A 1 -25.60 -51.45 75.25
CA MET A 1 -26.95 -51.27 75.84
C MET A 1 -27.51 -49.94 75.39
N LYS A 2 -28.73 -49.97 74.82
CA LYS A 2 -29.65 -48.85 74.51
C LYS A 2 -29.18 -47.84 73.45
N LYS A 3 -29.99 -47.41 72.48
CA LYS A 3 -31.30 -47.80 71.91
C LYS A 3 -31.48 -46.83 70.73
N SER A 4 -31.88 -47.35 69.56
CA SER A 4 -32.85 -46.82 68.58
C SER A 4 -32.80 -45.35 68.11
N LEU A 5 -33.30 -44.92 66.95
CA LEU A 5 -34.41 -45.43 66.13
C LEU A 5 -34.37 -44.72 64.75
N ALA A 6 -34.93 -45.40 63.76
CA ALA A 6 -35.23 -45.06 62.37
C ALA A 6 -35.48 -43.59 61.95
N LYS A 7 -35.12 -43.28 60.68
CA LYS A 7 -35.96 -42.65 59.63
C LYS A 7 -35.17 -42.68 58.29
N LEU A 8 -35.52 -43.53 57.33
CA LEU A 8 -36.50 -43.35 56.25
C LEU A 8 -36.00 -42.51 55.06
N ALA A 9 -35.72 -43.23 53.97
CA ALA A 9 -35.90 -42.92 52.54
C ALA A 9 -35.49 -41.57 51.94
N ALA A 10 -34.59 -41.62 50.94
CA ALA A 10 -34.90 -41.20 49.58
C ALA A 10 -33.86 -41.80 48.61
N VAL A 11 -34.32 -42.66 47.70
CA VAL A 11 -33.57 -43.10 46.52
C VAL A 11 -33.72 -41.99 45.49
N THR A 12 -32.62 -41.34 45.11
CA THR A 12 -32.57 -40.48 43.94
C THR A 12 -31.75 -41.20 42.87
N VAL A 13 -32.45 -41.78 41.90
CA VAL A 13 -31.85 -42.27 40.65
C VAL A 13 -31.39 -41.04 39.89
N LEU A 14 -30.07 -40.90 39.74
CA LEU A 14 -29.46 -39.89 38.88
C LEU A 14 -29.70 -40.33 37.42
N ALA A 15 -30.75 -39.80 36.79
CA ALA A 15 -30.90 -39.90 35.35
C ALA A 15 -29.84 -39.00 34.70
N LEU A 16 -28.81 -39.62 34.11
CA LEU A 16 -27.94 -38.95 33.15
C LEU A 16 -28.78 -38.58 31.93
N VAL A 17 -29.33 -37.37 31.93
CA VAL A 17 -29.78 -36.72 30.71
C VAL A 17 -28.52 -36.26 29.98
N GLY A 18 -28.17 -36.98 28.91
CA GLY A 18 -27.18 -36.54 27.95
C GLY A 18 -27.66 -35.24 27.33
N ALA A 19 -27.14 -34.12 27.83
CA ALA A 19 -27.18 -32.85 27.12
C ALA A 19 -26.21 -32.98 25.95
N GLY A 20 -26.73 -33.45 24.82
CA GLY A 20 -26.09 -33.27 23.53
C GLY A 20 -25.96 -31.78 23.28
N THR A 21 -24.80 -31.21 23.57
CA THR A 21 -24.42 -29.90 23.08
C THR A 21 -24.31 -30.03 21.58
N ASN A 22 -25.37 -29.69 20.86
CA ASN A 22 -25.29 -29.24 19.48
C ASN A 22 -24.54 -27.91 19.51
N SER A 23 -23.22 -27.99 19.68
CA SER A 23 -22.33 -26.96 19.20
C SER A 23 -22.61 -26.85 17.71
N LEU A 24 -23.33 -25.80 17.34
CA LEU A 24 -23.26 -25.21 16.01
C LEU A 24 -21.80 -24.79 15.81
N ALA A 25 -20.95 -25.77 15.54
CA ALA A 25 -19.77 -25.56 14.73
C ALA A 25 -20.34 -25.18 13.37
N ALA A 26 -20.54 -23.87 13.19
CA ALA A 26 -20.51 -23.31 11.87
C ALA A 26 -19.14 -23.72 11.32
N ASN A 27 -19.13 -24.79 10.53
CA ASN A 27 -18.11 -25.00 9.54
C ASN A 27 -18.14 -23.74 8.67
N SER A 28 -17.34 -22.73 9.03
CA SER A 28 -16.81 -21.83 8.02
C SER A 28 -15.89 -22.70 7.19
N GLU A 29 -16.47 -23.42 6.23
CA GLU A 29 -15.71 -23.84 5.07
C GLU A 29 -14.98 -22.57 4.61
N ALA A 30 -13.66 -22.62 4.57
CA ALA A 30 -12.83 -21.54 4.05
C ALA A 30 -13.28 -21.34 2.60
N ARG A 31 -14.22 -20.42 2.41
CA ARG A 31 -14.74 -20.08 1.10
C ARG A 31 -13.55 -19.45 0.40
N ALA A 32 -13.03 -20.13 -0.62
CA ALA A 32 -11.98 -19.56 -1.45
C ALA A 32 -12.45 -18.16 -1.89
N ASP A 33 -11.66 -17.15 -1.57
CA ASP A 33 -12.02 -15.77 -1.87
C ASP A 33 -12.19 -15.66 -3.39
N GLN A 34 -13.38 -15.20 -3.81
CA GLN A 34 -13.72 -15.14 -5.22
C GLN A 34 -13.18 -13.85 -5.82
N PRO A 35 -12.66 -13.87 -7.07
CA PRO A 35 -12.34 -12.65 -7.78
C PRO A 35 -13.56 -11.73 -7.88
N ALA A 36 -13.34 -10.43 -7.74
CA ALA A 36 -14.37 -9.43 -7.96
C ALA A 36 -14.79 -9.44 -9.44
N ASN A 37 -16.08 -9.24 -9.69
CA ASN A 37 -16.61 -9.18 -11.05
C ASN A 37 -16.62 -7.72 -11.53
N TRP A 38 -15.58 -7.36 -12.29
CA TRP A 38 -15.39 -5.99 -12.76
C TRP A 38 -16.07 -5.72 -14.09
N THR A 39 -16.66 -4.54 -14.21
CA THR A 39 -17.14 -3.99 -15.48
C THR A 39 -16.40 -2.68 -15.79
N ILE A 40 -16.04 -2.47 -17.05
CA ILE A 40 -15.46 -1.20 -17.50
C ILE A 40 -16.49 -0.09 -17.31
N ASN A 41 -16.06 1.03 -16.74
CA ASN A 41 -16.91 2.19 -16.59
C ASN A 41 -16.91 3.01 -17.89
N GLU A 42 -17.83 2.69 -18.79
CA GLU A 42 -18.00 3.33 -20.11
C GLU A 42 -18.32 4.83 -20.04
N ALA A 43 -18.69 5.37 -18.86
CA ALA A 43 -18.90 6.80 -18.68
C ALA A 43 -17.59 7.59 -18.59
N VAL A 44 -16.45 6.93 -18.38
CA VAL A 44 -15.14 7.56 -18.33
C VAL A 44 -14.49 7.52 -19.71
N ASP A 45 -14.31 8.68 -20.34
CA ASP A 45 -13.58 8.79 -21.60
C ASP A 45 -12.06 8.73 -21.35
N VAL A 46 -11.54 7.50 -21.31
CA VAL A 46 -10.11 7.22 -21.13
C VAL A 46 -9.28 7.82 -22.28
N ASN A 47 -9.81 7.85 -23.50
CA ASN A 47 -9.10 8.41 -24.65
C ASN A 47 -8.94 9.93 -24.51
N ALA A 48 -9.97 10.63 -24.02
CA ALA A 48 -9.87 12.05 -23.73
C ALA A 48 -8.87 12.33 -22.60
N ILE A 49 -8.88 11.55 -21.52
CA ILE A 49 -7.92 11.65 -20.39
C ILE A 49 -6.46 11.45 -20.85
N ASN A 50 -6.26 10.61 -21.86
CA ASN A 50 -4.95 10.29 -22.42
C ASN A 50 -4.61 11.07 -23.71
N SER A 51 -5.41 12.08 -24.07
CA SER A 51 -5.20 12.85 -25.30
C SER A 51 -3.90 13.66 -25.33
N ASP A 52 -3.28 13.87 -24.17
CA ASP A 52 -2.01 14.55 -23.97
C ASP A 52 -0.77 13.64 -24.14
N LEU A 53 -0.96 12.33 -24.33
CA LEU A 53 0.16 11.39 -24.40
C LEU A 53 0.99 11.59 -25.67
N VAL A 54 2.30 11.74 -25.49
CA VAL A 54 3.27 11.85 -26.59
C VAL A 54 4.04 10.53 -26.75
N PRO A 55 4.10 9.93 -27.96
CA PRO A 55 4.92 8.74 -28.23
C PRO A 55 6.40 8.94 -27.87
N GLY A 56 7.06 7.86 -27.44
CA GLY A 56 8.48 7.85 -27.09
C GLY A 56 8.85 8.49 -25.74
N ARG A 57 7.91 9.18 -25.07
CA ARG A 57 8.15 9.72 -23.72
C ARG A 57 8.00 8.64 -22.64
N PRO A 58 8.75 8.78 -21.52
CA PRO A 58 8.58 7.90 -20.36
C PRO A 58 7.13 7.90 -19.88
N THR A 59 6.54 6.73 -19.76
CA THR A 59 5.11 6.57 -19.45
C THR A 59 4.92 5.50 -18.38
N ILE A 60 4.00 5.73 -17.45
CA ILE A 60 3.54 4.76 -16.45
C ILE A 60 2.10 4.41 -16.76
N ASP A 61 1.79 3.12 -16.78
CA ASP A 61 0.41 2.64 -16.91
C ASP A 61 -0.28 2.55 -15.55
N VAL A 62 -1.51 3.05 -15.49
CA VAL A 62 -2.33 3.09 -14.27
C VAL A 62 -3.72 2.53 -14.54
N GLY A 63 -4.18 1.58 -13.73
CA GLY A 63 -5.56 1.09 -13.70
C GLY A 63 -6.29 1.52 -12.43
N ILE A 64 -7.60 1.78 -12.52
CA ILE A 64 -8.42 2.19 -11.36
C ILE A 64 -9.52 1.17 -11.08
N TYR A 65 -9.45 0.51 -9.93
CA TYR A 65 -10.53 -0.33 -9.39
C TYR A 65 -11.36 0.47 -8.37
N PHE A 66 -12.64 0.65 -8.66
CA PHE A 66 -13.57 1.41 -7.82
C PHE A 66 -14.77 0.55 -7.41
N PRO A 67 -14.80 -0.01 -6.19
CA PRO A 67 -15.93 -0.78 -5.68
C PRO A 67 -17.26 -0.03 -5.78
N SER A 68 -18.32 -0.71 -6.22
CA SER A 68 -19.68 -0.14 -6.33
C SER A 68 -20.52 -0.30 -5.07
N ASN A 69 -20.00 -1.00 -4.06
CA ASN A 69 -20.72 -1.39 -2.85
C ASN A 69 -20.09 -0.85 -1.56
N PHE A 70 -19.54 0.37 -1.60
CA PHE A 70 -19.19 1.07 -0.36
C PHE A 70 -20.42 1.24 0.55
N ASP A 71 -20.18 1.29 1.85
CA ASP A 71 -21.21 1.58 2.84
C ASP A 71 -21.86 2.93 2.54
N PRO A 72 -23.19 3.07 2.70
CA PRO A 72 -23.92 4.28 2.30
C PRO A 72 -23.43 5.60 2.92
N GLY A 73 -22.70 5.54 4.04
CA GLY A 73 -22.13 6.70 4.72
C GLY A 73 -20.69 7.04 4.32
N PHE A 74 -20.07 6.27 3.43
CA PHE A 74 -18.70 6.52 2.99
C PHE A 74 -18.67 7.49 1.80
N ASP A 75 -18.13 8.68 2.04
CA ASP A 75 -18.04 9.77 1.05
C ASP A 75 -16.61 10.32 0.88
N LYS A 76 -15.63 9.71 1.54
CA LYS A 76 -14.24 10.19 1.55
C LYS A 76 -13.52 10.01 0.22
N VAL A 77 -13.99 9.07 -0.61
CA VAL A 77 -13.51 8.82 -1.97
C VAL A 77 -14.73 8.65 -2.86
N THR A 78 -14.80 9.45 -3.91
CA THR A 78 -15.81 9.32 -4.97
C THR A 78 -15.09 9.09 -6.29
N LEU A 79 -15.76 8.47 -7.27
CA LEU A 79 -15.13 8.25 -8.58
C LEU A 79 -14.70 9.57 -9.24
N PRO A 80 -15.49 10.66 -9.24
CA PRO A 80 -15.03 11.96 -9.73
C PRO A 80 -13.77 12.46 -9.03
N ALA A 81 -13.72 12.39 -7.69
CA ALA A 81 -12.55 12.82 -6.93
C ALA A 81 -11.31 11.98 -7.27
N MET A 82 -11.48 10.68 -7.52
CA MET A 82 -10.41 9.78 -7.95
C MET A 82 -9.84 10.22 -9.31
N LEU A 83 -10.70 10.56 -10.26
CA LEU A 83 -10.31 11.04 -11.59
C LEU A 83 -9.64 12.41 -11.52
N ASP A 84 -10.19 13.35 -10.76
CA ASP A 84 -9.59 14.68 -10.54
C ASP A 84 -8.19 14.58 -9.92
N SER A 85 -8.03 13.66 -8.97
CA SER A 85 -6.74 13.40 -8.33
C SER A 85 -5.73 12.73 -9.28
N PHE A 86 -6.20 11.85 -10.18
CA PHE A 86 -5.37 11.28 -11.23
C PHE A 86 -4.94 12.33 -12.26
N MET A 87 -5.84 13.22 -12.69
CA MET A 87 -5.51 14.36 -13.56
C MET A 87 -4.49 15.29 -12.89
N SER A 88 -4.64 15.53 -11.59
CA SER A 88 -3.64 16.28 -10.83
C SER A 88 -2.28 15.58 -10.82
N ALA A 89 -2.24 14.26 -10.69
CA ALA A 89 -0.99 13.51 -10.78
C ALA A 89 -0.34 13.65 -12.17
N LYS A 90 -1.11 13.65 -13.27
CA LYS A 90 -0.56 13.92 -14.61
C LYS A 90 0.12 15.29 -14.66
N GLU A 91 -0.50 16.33 -14.11
CA GLU A 91 0.07 17.68 -14.07
C GLU A 91 1.35 17.75 -13.24
N ILE A 92 1.41 17.07 -12.10
CA ILE A 92 2.56 17.05 -11.19
C ILE A 92 3.76 16.33 -11.84
N TYR A 93 3.53 15.24 -12.57
CA TYR A 93 4.59 14.47 -13.21
C TYR A 93 5.06 15.08 -14.55
N ALA A 94 4.24 15.93 -15.19
CA ALA A 94 4.56 16.53 -16.49
C ALA A 94 5.90 17.30 -16.50
N PRO A 95 6.22 18.17 -15.52
CA PRO A 95 7.51 18.85 -15.43
C PRO A 95 8.72 17.91 -15.29
N ALA A 96 8.52 16.73 -14.71
CA ALA A 96 9.53 15.67 -14.62
C ALA A 96 9.71 14.91 -15.95
N GLY A 97 8.89 15.20 -16.96
CA GLY A 97 8.96 14.56 -18.27
C GLY A 97 8.40 13.13 -18.29
N VAL A 98 7.61 12.75 -17.28
CA VAL A 98 6.97 11.43 -17.18
C VAL A 98 5.46 11.59 -17.35
N GLN A 99 4.85 10.71 -18.13
CA GLN A 99 3.42 10.71 -18.39
C GLN A 99 2.72 9.59 -17.62
N LEU A 100 1.47 9.83 -17.23
CA LEU A 100 0.59 8.78 -16.70
C LEU A 100 -0.48 8.45 -17.76
N ASN A 101 -0.54 7.17 -18.12
CA ASN A 101 -1.51 6.60 -19.05
C ASN A 101 -2.57 5.83 -18.26
N LEU A 102 -3.81 6.30 -18.28
CA LEU A 102 -4.93 5.58 -17.67
C LEU A 102 -5.33 4.42 -18.59
N LEU A 103 -5.21 3.18 -18.14
CA LEU A 103 -5.60 2.02 -18.95
C LEU A 103 -7.12 1.85 -18.99
N TRP A 104 -7.74 1.91 -17.82
CA TRP A 104 -9.17 1.71 -17.64
C TRP A 104 -9.61 2.19 -16.25
N VAL A 105 -10.92 2.36 -16.12
CA VAL A 105 -11.61 2.49 -14.85
C VAL A 105 -12.63 1.36 -14.79
N LYS A 106 -12.57 0.57 -13.73
CA LYS A 106 -13.47 -0.57 -13.53
C LYS A 106 -14.26 -0.39 -12.24
N SER A 107 -15.53 -0.78 -12.29
CA SER A 107 -16.43 -0.78 -11.15
C SER A 107 -17.13 -2.13 -11.01
N GLY A 108 -17.41 -2.53 -9.78
CA GLY A 108 -17.93 -3.84 -9.46
C GLY A 108 -18.06 -4.03 -7.95
N GLU A 109 -18.83 -5.04 -7.55
CA GLU A 109 -18.92 -5.39 -6.14
C GLU A 109 -17.69 -6.19 -5.71
N VAL A 110 -17.17 -5.87 -4.53
CA VAL A 110 -16.13 -6.67 -3.86
C VAL A 110 -16.71 -7.27 -2.59
N ASP A 111 -16.06 -8.31 -2.03
CA ASP A 111 -16.47 -8.81 -0.72
C ASP A 111 -16.38 -7.68 0.32
N PRO A 112 -17.46 -7.37 1.07
CA PRO A 112 -17.44 -6.29 2.07
C PRO A 112 -16.31 -6.42 3.10
N ARG A 113 -15.83 -7.63 3.37
CA ARG A 113 -14.67 -7.87 4.26
C ARG A 113 -13.38 -7.22 3.73
N PHE A 114 -13.27 -6.97 2.43
CA PHE A 114 -12.10 -6.38 1.78
C PHE A 114 -12.19 -4.86 1.63
N LEU A 115 -13.33 -4.25 1.95
CA LEU A 115 -13.48 -2.79 1.90
C LEU A 115 -12.66 -2.06 2.97
N ALA A 116 -12.26 -2.77 4.04
CA ALA A 116 -11.37 -2.25 5.07
C ALA A 116 -10.34 -3.32 5.45
N ILE A 117 -9.05 -2.98 5.39
CA ILE A 117 -7.97 -3.95 5.65
C ILE A 117 -6.92 -3.40 6.62
N GLN A 118 -6.20 -4.31 7.27
CA GLN A 118 -4.88 -4.01 7.83
C GLN A 118 -3.83 -4.33 6.77
N ALA A 119 -3.00 -3.35 6.42
CA ALA A 119 -2.06 -3.44 5.31
C ALA A 119 -0.99 -4.51 5.51
N ASN A 120 -0.30 -4.49 6.67
CA ASN A 120 0.80 -5.37 6.98
C ASN A 120 0.66 -6.01 8.36
N GLU A 121 1.38 -7.11 8.54
CA GLU A 121 1.63 -7.70 9.85
C GLU A 121 2.28 -6.68 10.79
N ILE A 122 2.01 -6.85 12.08
CA ILE A 122 2.56 -5.95 13.10
C ILE A 122 4.09 -6.09 13.10
N PRO A 123 4.84 -5.00 12.84
CA PRO A 123 6.28 -5.09 12.73
C PRO A 123 6.91 -5.43 14.09
N ARG A 124 8.05 -6.14 14.02
CA ARG A 124 8.86 -6.43 15.20
C ARG A 124 9.68 -5.20 15.59
N ILE A 125 9.97 -5.07 16.88
CA ILE A 125 10.90 -4.05 17.37
C ILE A 125 12.26 -4.27 16.69
N PRO A 126 12.83 -3.25 16.01
CA PRO A 126 14.13 -3.37 15.37
C PRO A 126 15.23 -3.72 16.38
N ASP A 127 16.14 -4.60 15.98
CA ASP A 127 17.21 -5.10 16.84
C ASP A 127 18.25 -4.02 17.22
N THR A 128 18.35 -2.92 16.44
CA THR A 128 19.37 -1.88 16.64
C THR A 128 18.96 -0.49 16.12
N GLU A 129 19.45 0.58 16.75
CA GLU A 129 19.34 1.97 16.26
C GLU A 129 20.43 2.37 15.24
N TYR A 130 21.38 1.49 14.95
CA TYR A 130 22.56 1.81 14.12
C TYR A 130 22.29 1.85 12.62
N VAL A 131 21.08 1.49 12.18
CA VAL A 131 20.75 1.36 10.75
C VAL A 131 19.59 2.26 10.38
N ASN A 132 19.66 2.85 9.18
CA ASN A 132 18.59 3.68 8.65
C ASN A 132 17.35 2.85 8.25
N LEU A 133 16.25 3.55 7.98
CA LEU A 133 14.95 2.97 7.60
C LEU A 133 15.09 1.94 6.47
N TYR A 134 15.80 2.26 5.38
CA TYR A 134 15.92 1.36 4.24
C TYR A 134 16.74 0.10 4.51
N VAL A 135 17.82 0.21 5.30
CA VAL A 135 18.60 -0.97 5.72
C VAL A 135 17.77 -1.84 6.64
N SER A 136 16.99 -1.24 7.55
CA SER A 136 16.06 -1.95 8.42
C SER A 136 15.00 -2.69 7.60
N SER A 137 14.32 -2.01 6.66
CA SER A 137 13.32 -2.62 5.78
C SER A 137 13.89 -3.74 4.91
N ARG A 138 15.15 -3.65 4.47
CA ARG A 138 15.80 -4.76 3.74
C ARG A 138 16.01 -5.99 4.63
N ARG A 139 16.39 -5.82 5.89
CA ARG A 139 16.63 -6.93 6.84
C ARG A 139 15.33 -7.54 7.36
N HIS A 140 14.32 -6.69 7.54
CA HIS A 140 13.02 -7.03 8.11
C HIS A 140 11.92 -6.40 7.25
N PRO A 141 11.69 -6.93 6.03
CA PRO A 141 10.65 -6.41 5.15
C PRO A 141 9.28 -6.52 5.81
N ALA A 142 8.41 -5.56 5.49
CA ALA A 142 7.00 -5.65 5.85
C ALA A 142 6.37 -6.84 5.12
N GLU A 143 5.39 -7.50 5.74
CA GLU A 143 4.62 -8.60 5.14
C GLU A 143 3.16 -8.20 5.09
N LEU A 144 2.46 -8.46 3.98
CA LEU A 144 1.01 -8.26 3.92
C LEU A 144 0.33 -9.16 4.94
N THR A 145 -0.76 -8.69 5.54
CA THR A 145 -1.66 -9.62 6.25
C THR A 145 -2.31 -10.57 5.25
N GLU A 146 -2.70 -11.77 5.69
CA GLU A 146 -3.45 -12.70 4.84
C GLU A 146 -4.73 -12.05 4.29
N MET A 147 -5.41 -11.20 5.08
CA MET A 147 -6.58 -10.45 4.62
C MET A 147 -6.25 -9.45 3.51
N ALA A 148 -5.17 -8.68 3.64
CA ALA A 148 -4.75 -7.73 2.61
C ALA A 148 -4.35 -8.46 1.32
N LYS A 149 -3.64 -9.58 1.44
CA LYS A 149 -3.28 -10.41 0.31
C LYS A 149 -4.52 -10.96 -0.40
N SER A 150 -5.44 -11.60 0.33
CA SER A 150 -6.72 -12.08 -0.21
C SER A 150 -7.52 -10.97 -0.89
N ALA A 151 -7.58 -9.78 -0.28
CA ALA A 151 -8.27 -8.63 -0.84
C ALA A 151 -7.67 -8.23 -2.20
N PHE A 152 -6.35 -8.07 -2.28
CA PHE A 152 -5.68 -7.69 -3.52
C PHE A 152 -5.75 -8.79 -4.58
N GLU A 153 -5.67 -10.06 -4.18
CA GLU A 153 -5.79 -11.18 -5.10
C GLU A 153 -7.20 -11.32 -5.68
N SER A 154 -8.22 -10.91 -4.93
CA SER A 154 -9.62 -10.83 -5.38
C SER A 154 -9.87 -9.62 -6.28
N VAL A 155 -9.25 -8.47 -5.96
CA VAL A 155 -9.47 -7.21 -6.67
C VAL A 155 -8.67 -7.12 -7.97
N ILE A 156 -7.39 -7.47 -7.97
CA ILE A 156 -6.49 -7.26 -9.12
C ILE A 156 -6.60 -8.45 -10.08
N GLU A 157 -7.12 -8.19 -11.28
CA GLU A 157 -7.22 -9.18 -12.34
C GLU A 157 -5.83 -9.65 -12.80
N PRO A 158 -5.64 -10.95 -13.04
CA PRO A 158 -4.41 -11.46 -13.62
C PRO A 158 -4.10 -10.82 -14.98
N ASP A 159 -2.90 -10.30 -15.13
CA ASP A 159 -2.38 -9.72 -16.37
C ASP A 159 -0.85 -9.96 -16.47
N GLU A 160 -0.32 -10.08 -17.68
CA GLU A 160 1.12 -10.32 -17.89
C GLU A 160 1.97 -9.12 -17.45
N ASP A 161 1.44 -7.89 -17.54
CA ASP A 161 2.08 -6.66 -17.13
C ASP A 161 1.71 -6.27 -15.68
N ASN A 162 1.18 -7.20 -14.86
CA ASN A 162 0.82 -6.92 -13.46
C ASN A 162 1.99 -6.33 -12.64
N SER A 163 3.22 -6.80 -12.85
CA SER A 163 4.41 -6.29 -12.15
C SER A 163 4.90 -4.92 -12.66
N ARG A 164 4.30 -4.42 -13.74
CA ARG A 164 4.69 -3.21 -14.48
C ARG A 164 3.61 -2.13 -14.53
N THR A 165 2.44 -2.43 -13.98
CA THR A 165 1.27 -1.54 -13.97
C THR A 165 0.96 -1.12 -12.54
N ILE A 166 0.65 0.16 -12.34
CA ILE A 166 0.18 0.65 -11.04
C ILE A 166 -1.35 0.51 -10.96
N TYR A 167 -1.85 -0.03 -9.85
CA TYR A 167 -3.28 -0.20 -9.59
C TYR A 167 -3.72 0.70 -8.46
N LEU A 168 -4.59 1.65 -8.75
CA LEU A 168 -5.25 2.45 -7.73
C LEU A 168 -6.55 1.76 -7.31
N VAL A 169 -6.60 1.31 -6.07
CA VAL A 169 -7.73 0.56 -5.50
C VAL A 169 -8.43 1.42 -4.45
N ALA A 170 -9.67 1.81 -4.73
CA ALA A 170 -10.46 2.56 -3.76
C ALA A 170 -10.96 1.62 -2.65
N LEU A 171 -10.70 1.96 -1.39
CA LEU A 171 -11.15 1.23 -0.19
C LEU A 171 -11.77 2.21 0.83
N GLN A 172 -12.49 1.70 1.82
CA GLN A 172 -13.05 2.54 2.89
C GLN A 172 -12.02 2.87 3.97
N ASP A 173 -11.14 1.93 4.29
CA ASP A 173 -10.14 2.11 5.34
C ASP A 173 -8.94 1.18 5.13
N VAL A 174 -7.76 1.70 5.46
CA VAL A 174 -6.52 0.93 5.43
C VAL A 174 -5.70 1.34 6.64
N ILE A 175 -5.50 0.38 7.54
CA ILE A 175 -4.72 0.57 8.76
C ILE A 175 -3.30 0.07 8.49
N PHE A 176 -2.32 0.95 8.72
CA PHE A 176 -0.90 0.66 8.55
C PHE A 176 -0.21 0.70 9.93
N PRO A 177 0.14 -0.46 10.51
CA PRO A 177 0.97 -0.53 11.71
C PRO A 177 2.44 -0.24 11.37
N PHE A 178 3.04 0.71 12.08
CA PHE A 178 4.49 0.92 12.08
C PHE A 178 5.01 1.27 13.47
N LEU A 179 6.30 1.04 13.66
CA LEU A 179 7.01 1.36 14.89
C LEU A 179 7.79 2.66 14.70
N GLU A 180 7.76 3.50 15.72
CA GLU A 180 8.62 4.68 15.82
C GLU A 180 9.31 4.73 17.17
N VAL A 181 10.47 5.37 17.22
CA VAL A 181 11.16 5.65 18.47
C VAL A 181 10.36 6.73 19.21
N SER A 182 9.91 6.43 20.43
CA SER A 182 9.19 7.40 21.26
C SER A 182 10.13 8.22 22.14
N GLU A 183 11.07 7.57 22.83
CA GLU A 183 12.08 8.22 23.68
C GLU A 183 13.25 7.28 23.95
N GLY A 184 14.48 7.76 23.71
CA GLY A 184 15.70 6.96 23.89
C GLY A 184 15.66 5.67 23.08
N ARG A 185 15.65 4.51 23.77
CA ARG A 185 15.58 3.16 23.15
C ARG A 185 14.16 2.58 23.11
N ASN A 186 13.15 3.34 23.53
CA ASN A 186 11.78 2.86 23.58
C ASN A 186 11.09 3.04 22.23
N TRP A 187 10.37 1.99 21.82
CA TRP A 187 9.58 1.97 20.61
C TRP A 187 8.10 2.01 20.95
N THR A 188 7.35 2.79 20.17
CA THR A 188 5.89 2.84 20.26
C THR A 188 5.27 2.35 18.96
N MET A 189 4.24 1.52 19.09
CA MET A 189 3.43 1.08 17.97
C MET A 189 2.43 2.18 17.60
N LYS A 190 2.46 2.62 16.36
CA LYS A 190 1.43 3.47 15.76
C LYS A 190 0.56 2.67 14.82
N MET A 191 -0.75 2.81 14.99
CA MET A 191 -1.77 2.26 14.08
C MET A 191 -2.39 3.42 13.31
N VAL A 192 -1.93 3.68 12.09
CA VAL A 192 -2.38 4.86 11.32
C VAL A 192 -3.41 4.45 10.28
N ARG A 193 -4.51 5.21 10.22
CA ARG A 193 -5.49 5.14 9.12
C ARG A 193 -5.00 6.02 7.99
N THR A 194 -4.64 5.40 6.88
CA THR A 194 -4.02 6.09 5.73
C THR A 194 -5.07 6.82 4.89
N GLY A 195 -4.63 7.80 4.08
CA GLY A 195 -5.46 8.42 3.02
C GLY A 195 -5.19 7.85 1.64
N GLY A 196 -3.96 7.37 1.44
CA GLY A 196 -3.52 6.44 0.43
C GLY A 196 -2.34 5.63 0.96
N LEU A 197 -2.07 4.47 0.38
CA LEU A 197 -0.92 3.64 0.75
C LEU A 197 -0.37 2.89 -0.45
N SER A 198 0.91 3.13 -0.75
CA SER A 198 1.59 2.62 -1.95
C SER A 198 2.15 1.19 -1.87
N PHE A 199 2.24 0.54 -0.70
CA PHE A 199 2.89 -0.78 -0.54
C PHE A 199 4.26 -0.89 -1.27
N PRO A 200 5.20 0.04 -1.07
CA PRO A 200 6.38 0.18 -1.93
C PRO A 200 7.41 -0.94 -1.73
N THR A 201 8.12 -1.31 -2.79
CA THR A 201 9.11 -2.41 -2.75
C THR A 201 10.30 -2.11 -1.86
N TYR A 202 10.64 -0.84 -1.58
CA TYR A 202 11.68 -0.53 -0.60
C TYR A 202 11.35 -1.04 0.81
N SER A 203 10.05 -1.18 1.12
CA SER A 203 9.55 -1.62 2.43
C SER A 203 9.21 -3.10 2.47
N TYR A 204 8.69 -3.66 1.37
CA TYR A 204 8.24 -5.06 1.32
C TYR A 204 9.27 -6.00 0.66
N GLY A 205 10.13 -5.49 -0.22
CA GLY A 205 11.05 -6.33 -0.99
C GLY A 205 10.33 -7.50 -1.67
N ASP A 206 10.88 -8.70 -1.51
CA ASP A 206 10.34 -9.95 -2.08
C ASP A 206 9.13 -10.54 -1.33
N THR A 207 8.71 -9.96 -0.20
CA THR A 207 7.51 -10.45 0.52
C THR A 207 6.22 -10.05 -0.18
N LEU A 208 6.23 -8.97 -0.97
CA LEU A 208 5.10 -8.54 -1.80
C LEU A 208 5.12 -9.36 -3.10
N PRO A 209 4.09 -10.17 -3.38
CA PRO A 209 4.05 -10.95 -4.61
C PRO A 209 4.25 -10.08 -5.84
N GLU A 210 5.02 -10.55 -6.81
CA GLU A 210 5.41 -9.78 -8.00
C GLU A 210 4.21 -9.14 -8.71
N ARG A 211 3.12 -9.90 -8.88
CA ARG A 211 1.88 -9.42 -9.52
C ARG A 211 1.14 -8.34 -8.74
N LEU A 212 1.45 -8.15 -7.46
CA LEU A 212 0.83 -7.16 -6.58
C LEU A 212 1.75 -5.96 -6.34
N ARG A 213 2.95 -5.93 -6.94
CA ARG A 213 3.92 -4.84 -6.77
C ARG A 213 3.34 -3.48 -7.13
N GLY A 214 2.37 -3.39 -8.03
CA GLY A 214 1.76 -2.13 -8.45
C GLY A 214 0.65 -1.58 -7.56
N VAL A 215 0.22 -2.29 -6.51
CA VAL A 215 -0.97 -1.91 -5.74
C VAL A 215 -0.75 -0.62 -4.95
N ILE A 216 -1.72 0.28 -5.04
CA ILE A 216 -1.86 1.50 -4.24
C ILE A 216 -3.31 1.58 -3.78
N THR A 217 -3.55 1.72 -2.49
CA THR A 217 -4.92 1.94 -1.98
C THR A 217 -5.20 3.42 -1.83
N ILE A 218 -6.46 3.82 -2.03
CA ILE A 218 -6.94 5.20 -1.84
C ILE A 218 -8.21 5.15 -0.98
N THR A 219 -8.19 5.86 0.15
CA THR A 219 -9.27 5.82 1.16
C THR A 219 -9.75 7.22 1.55
N ASN A 220 -9.04 8.27 1.14
CA ASN A 220 -9.45 9.64 1.44
C ASN A 220 -8.89 10.70 0.48
N LEU A 221 -9.80 11.30 -0.30
CA LEU A 221 -9.55 12.44 -1.19
C LEU A 221 -10.41 13.66 -0.82
N SER A 222 -11.08 13.66 0.34
CA SER A 222 -12.13 14.65 0.65
C SER A 222 -11.62 16.07 0.95
N LYS A 223 -10.31 16.25 1.16
CA LYS A 223 -9.69 17.56 1.37
C LYS A 223 -9.00 18.03 0.09
N PRO A 224 -9.04 19.34 -0.25
CA PRO A 224 -8.38 19.86 -1.45
C PRO A 224 -6.90 19.48 -1.59
N SER A 225 -6.14 19.51 -0.49
CA SER A 225 -4.73 19.10 -0.50
C SER A 225 -4.54 17.61 -0.82
N ARG A 226 -5.44 16.74 -0.33
CA ARG A 226 -5.43 15.30 -0.61
C ARG A 226 -5.87 15.01 -2.04
N LEU A 227 -6.95 15.66 -2.48
CA LEU A 227 -7.43 15.57 -3.86
C LEU A 227 -6.30 15.90 -4.84
N ARG A 228 -5.53 16.95 -4.58
CA ARG A 228 -4.42 17.37 -5.46
C ARG A 228 -3.25 16.38 -5.46
N ARG A 229 -2.80 15.93 -4.27
CA ARG A 229 -1.47 15.31 -4.13
C ARG A 229 -1.46 13.82 -3.83
N THR A 230 -2.51 13.25 -3.23
CA THR A 230 -2.45 11.87 -2.69
C THR A 230 -2.02 10.86 -3.75
N ILE A 231 -2.70 10.79 -4.90
CA ILE A 231 -2.33 9.81 -5.95
C ILE A 231 -0.91 10.06 -6.46
N ALA A 232 -0.51 11.31 -6.69
CA ALA A 232 0.83 11.64 -7.16
C ALA A 232 1.92 11.21 -6.16
N HIS A 233 1.68 11.43 -4.88
CA HIS A 233 2.56 11.07 -3.77
C HIS A 233 2.71 9.55 -3.64
N GLU A 234 1.59 8.81 -3.68
CA GLU A 234 1.63 7.34 -3.60
C GLU A 234 2.31 6.71 -4.83
N ILE A 235 2.06 7.25 -6.04
CA ILE A 235 2.83 6.85 -7.24
C ILE A 235 4.30 7.15 -7.02
N GLY A 236 4.65 8.22 -6.30
CA GLY A 236 6.02 8.57 -5.99
C GLY A 236 6.71 7.51 -5.15
N HIS A 237 6.08 7.09 -4.05
CA HIS A 237 6.56 5.98 -3.23
C HIS A 237 6.75 4.70 -4.06
N LYS A 238 5.87 4.46 -5.03
CA LYS A 238 5.92 3.26 -5.89
C LYS A 238 7.04 3.31 -6.92
N ALA A 239 7.03 4.37 -7.73
CA ALA A 239 7.80 4.45 -8.96
C ALA A 239 9.21 4.98 -8.70
N MET A 240 9.38 5.99 -7.83
CA MET A 240 10.71 6.43 -7.37
C MET A 240 11.33 5.46 -6.37
N ASN A 241 10.48 4.65 -5.71
CA ASN A 241 10.87 3.68 -4.69
C ASN A 241 11.66 4.33 -3.55
N VAL A 242 11.07 5.35 -2.95
CA VAL A 242 11.60 6.15 -1.84
C VAL A 242 10.53 6.39 -0.79
N SER A 243 10.94 6.57 0.46
CA SER A 243 10.11 6.99 1.60
C SER A 243 9.91 8.51 1.60
N HIS A 244 9.44 9.08 2.71
CA HIS A 244 9.36 10.53 2.85
C HIS A 244 10.77 11.10 3.03
N GLU A 245 11.38 11.51 1.92
CA GLU A 245 12.68 12.13 1.88
C GLU A 245 12.68 13.25 0.84
N TYR A 246 13.52 14.27 1.03
CA TYR A 246 13.66 15.36 0.07
C TYR A 246 14.91 16.20 0.38
N LYS A 247 15.77 16.43 -0.61
CA LYS A 247 16.99 17.26 -0.48
C LYS A 247 17.86 16.90 0.73
N ALA A 248 17.81 17.69 1.81
CA ALA A 248 18.59 17.45 3.03
C ALA A 248 17.83 16.63 4.09
N THR A 249 16.54 16.36 3.87
CA THR A 249 15.67 15.62 4.79
C THR A 249 15.82 14.13 4.56
N ASP A 250 16.21 13.40 5.61
CA ASP A 250 16.42 11.96 5.61
C ASP A 250 15.09 11.19 5.71
N PRO A 251 15.02 9.93 5.26
CA PRO A 251 13.80 9.15 5.17
C PRO A 251 13.18 8.81 6.52
N ALA A 252 11.87 9.00 6.66
CA ALA A 252 11.09 8.54 7.80
C ALA A 252 9.64 8.18 7.43
N HIS A 253 8.91 7.59 8.39
CA HIS A 253 7.51 7.19 8.19
C HIS A 253 6.54 8.37 8.01
N GLU A 254 6.75 9.48 8.69
CA GLU A 254 5.92 10.69 8.55
C GLU A 254 6.81 11.94 8.66
N ILE A 255 6.84 12.78 7.62
CA ILE A 255 7.59 14.06 7.64
C ILE A 255 6.72 15.17 7.06
N TYR A 256 6.46 16.19 7.88
CA TYR A 256 5.72 17.39 7.51
C TYR A 256 6.70 18.55 7.32
N ASP A 257 6.99 18.88 6.06
CA ASP A 257 7.85 20.01 5.70
C ASP A 257 7.42 20.59 4.34
N GLU A 258 7.89 21.79 4.04
CA GLU A 258 7.62 22.47 2.79
C GLU A 258 8.53 21.97 1.65
N GLY A 259 7.94 21.78 0.47
CA GLY A 259 8.67 21.34 -0.73
C GLY A 259 8.74 19.82 -0.92
N GLY A 260 9.00 19.41 -2.15
CA GLY A 260 9.08 18.01 -2.56
C GLY A 260 7.72 17.32 -2.66
N LEU A 261 7.56 16.50 -3.71
CA LEU A 261 6.39 15.62 -3.81
C LEU A 261 6.30 14.62 -2.65
N MET A 262 7.45 14.17 -2.13
CA MET A 262 7.53 13.06 -1.18
C MET A 262 7.38 13.46 0.30
N LEU A 263 7.10 14.73 0.62
CA LEU A 263 6.80 15.17 1.99
C LEU A 263 5.31 15.48 2.16
N TYR A 264 4.81 15.49 3.40
CA TYR A 264 3.40 15.78 3.71
C TYR A 264 2.99 17.26 3.61
N GLY A 265 3.88 18.15 3.15
CA GLY A 265 3.57 19.56 2.88
C GLY A 265 2.87 19.79 1.54
N SER A 266 3.09 20.96 0.93
CA SER A 266 2.46 21.37 -0.33
C SER A 266 3.34 21.19 -1.57
N GLY A 267 4.57 20.66 -1.41
CA GLY A 267 5.52 20.51 -2.52
C GLY A 267 5.04 19.54 -3.60
N GLU A 268 5.37 19.82 -4.85
CA GLU A 268 5.00 19.00 -6.01
C GLU A 268 6.22 18.64 -6.88
N ASP A 269 7.42 19.11 -6.52
CA ASP A 269 8.59 18.93 -7.34
C ASP A 269 9.23 17.54 -7.17
N ILE A 270 9.73 17.02 -8.29
CA ILE A 270 10.52 15.79 -8.40
C ILE A 270 11.91 16.21 -8.90
N PRO A 271 12.85 16.53 -7.98
CA PRO A 271 14.13 17.10 -8.34
C PRO A 271 15.07 16.06 -8.99
N SER A 272 16.02 16.55 -9.78
CA SER A 272 17.06 15.74 -10.42
C SER A 272 18.40 15.90 -9.71
N GLY A 273 19.33 15.00 -10.03
CA GLY A 273 20.70 15.06 -9.55
C GLY A 273 20.86 14.69 -8.07
N ARG A 274 22.12 14.65 -7.63
CA ARG A 274 22.49 14.26 -6.26
C ARG A 274 21.85 15.14 -5.18
N GLU A 275 21.75 16.44 -5.41
CA GLU A 275 21.10 17.38 -4.47
C GLU A 275 19.60 17.12 -4.34
N GLY A 276 18.97 16.63 -5.40
CA GLY A 276 17.59 16.12 -5.40
C GLY A 276 17.47 14.66 -4.95
N ARG A 277 18.52 14.08 -4.37
CA ARG A 277 18.63 12.65 -4.01
C ARG A 277 18.27 11.70 -5.16
N TRP A 278 18.50 12.12 -6.41
CA TRP A 278 18.25 11.35 -7.61
C TRP A 278 16.79 10.93 -7.84
N HIS A 279 15.80 11.68 -7.31
CA HIS A 279 14.38 11.32 -7.43
C HIS A 279 13.94 11.13 -8.89
N LEU A 280 14.28 12.09 -9.77
CA LEU A 280 13.96 11.98 -11.20
C LEU A 280 14.65 10.78 -11.85
N GLU A 281 15.94 10.57 -11.58
CA GLU A 281 16.70 9.48 -12.18
C GLU A 281 16.15 8.12 -11.74
N ARG A 282 15.81 7.96 -10.46
CA ARG A 282 15.16 6.74 -9.95
C ARG A 282 13.80 6.52 -10.60
N LEU A 283 12.98 7.58 -10.72
CA LEU A 283 11.71 7.52 -11.47
C LEU A 283 11.92 7.01 -12.90
N LEU A 284 12.90 7.57 -13.62
CA LEU A 284 13.16 7.21 -15.02
C LEU A 284 13.76 5.81 -15.19
N MET A 285 14.33 5.22 -14.14
CA MET A 285 14.84 3.84 -14.09
C MET A 285 13.81 2.83 -13.58
N SER A 286 12.66 3.31 -13.09
CA SER A 286 11.63 2.48 -12.47
C SER A 286 11.14 1.37 -13.38
N PRO A 287 10.95 0.13 -12.86
CA PRO A 287 10.32 -0.96 -13.62
C PRO A 287 8.93 -0.61 -14.17
N PHE A 288 8.21 0.32 -13.54
CA PHE A 288 6.88 0.78 -13.96
C PHE A 288 6.89 1.77 -15.14
N VAL A 289 8.08 2.17 -15.61
CA VAL A 289 8.23 3.12 -16.71
C VAL A 289 8.60 2.38 -18.00
N TYR A 290 7.89 2.70 -19.07
CA TYR A 290 8.22 2.29 -20.44
C TYR A 290 8.33 3.48 -21.38
N ARG A 291 8.87 3.22 -22.57
CA ARG A 291 8.75 4.07 -23.75
C ARG A 291 8.17 3.26 -24.89
N ARG A 292 7.49 3.93 -25.82
CA ARG A 292 7.08 3.28 -27.07
C ARG A 292 8.18 3.40 -28.10
N ASP A 293 8.52 2.30 -28.77
CA ASP A 293 9.42 2.30 -29.93
C ASP A 293 8.73 2.87 -31.19
N ALA A 294 9.44 2.86 -32.32
CA ALA A 294 8.93 3.40 -33.59
C ALA A 294 7.71 2.62 -34.11
N GLU A 295 7.59 1.34 -33.72
CA GLU A 295 6.49 0.45 -34.04
C GLU A 295 5.32 0.56 -33.04
N GLY A 296 5.47 1.39 -32.01
CA GLY A 296 4.45 1.64 -30.98
C GLY A 296 4.42 0.60 -29.86
N LYS A 297 5.35 -0.35 -29.83
CA LYS A 297 5.46 -1.38 -28.80
C LYS A 297 6.09 -0.80 -27.53
N LYS A 298 5.61 -1.25 -26.36
CA LYS A 298 6.18 -0.86 -25.06
C LYS A 298 7.56 -1.52 -24.89
N VAL A 299 8.54 -0.69 -24.56
CA VAL A 299 9.87 -1.09 -24.12
C VAL A 299 10.00 -0.66 -22.66
N TRP A 300 9.85 -1.63 -21.76
CA TRP A 300 9.94 -1.45 -20.31
C TRP A 300 11.41 -1.30 -19.88
N ASN A 301 11.63 -0.56 -18.79
CA ASN A 301 12.90 -0.59 -18.08
C ASN A 301 13.19 -1.99 -17.50
N GLU A 302 14.43 -2.24 -17.07
CA GLU A 302 14.81 -3.48 -16.37
C GLU A 302 13.93 -3.70 -15.12
N ASP A 303 13.71 -4.97 -14.74
CA ASP A 303 13.10 -5.25 -13.43
C ASP A 303 14.11 -4.99 -12.30
N TYR A 304 13.59 -4.98 -11.07
CA TYR A 304 14.40 -5.07 -9.87
C TYR A 304 15.32 -6.29 -9.87
N LYS A 305 16.53 -6.13 -9.34
CA LYS A 305 17.55 -7.20 -9.28
C LYS A 305 17.52 -7.96 -7.96
N GLU A 306 17.11 -7.29 -6.88
CA GLU A 306 17.06 -7.79 -5.52
C GLU A 306 15.73 -7.40 -4.85
N GLY A 307 14.61 -7.61 -5.56
CA GLY A 307 13.27 -7.41 -5.00
C GLY A 307 12.85 -5.95 -4.82
N GLY A 308 13.66 -4.99 -5.25
CA GLY A 308 13.30 -3.58 -5.28
C GLY A 308 13.47 -2.88 -3.93
N HIS A 309 14.39 -3.34 -3.07
CA HIS A 309 14.79 -2.55 -1.91
C HIS A 309 15.44 -1.22 -2.32
N TYR A 310 15.58 -0.24 -1.42
CA TYR A 310 16.10 1.10 -1.80
C TYR A 310 17.47 1.05 -2.50
N TYR A 311 18.38 0.22 -1.97
CA TYR A 311 19.74 0.00 -2.48
C TYR A 311 19.83 -1.04 -3.60
N ASP A 312 18.73 -1.37 -4.29
CA ASP A 312 18.72 -2.42 -5.32
C ASP A 312 19.77 -2.12 -6.40
N PRO A 313 20.56 -3.11 -6.84
CA PRO A 313 21.60 -2.90 -7.86
C PRO A 313 21.10 -2.28 -9.16
N LEU A 314 19.79 -2.30 -9.44
CA LEU A 314 19.16 -1.53 -10.51
C LEU A 314 19.60 -0.05 -10.49
N TYR A 315 19.63 0.57 -9.31
CA TYR A 315 19.87 2.01 -9.16
C TYR A 315 21.35 2.40 -9.23
N GLY A 316 22.29 1.46 -9.10
CA GLY A 316 23.73 1.73 -9.16
C GLY A 316 24.16 2.87 -8.22
N GLU A 317 24.79 3.91 -8.77
CA GLU A 317 25.24 5.09 -8.01
C GLU A 317 24.12 6.07 -7.59
N LYS A 318 22.86 5.82 -8.01
CA LYS A 318 21.68 6.68 -7.74
C LYS A 318 21.01 6.29 -6.42
N VAL A 319 21.83 6.11 -5.40
CA VAL A 319 21.44 5.82 -4.02
C VAL A 319 22.17 6.79 -3.11
N VAL A 320 21.52 7.14 -2.00
CA VAL A 320 22.15 7.92 -0.93
C VAL A 320 22.30 7.02 0.29
N ASP A 321 23.48 7.02 0.90
CA ASP A 321 23.68 6.36 2.18
C ASP A 321 23.21 7.29 3.30
N PHE A 322 22.38 6.76 4.18
CA PHE A 322 21.81 7.51 5.29
C PHE A 322 22.37 7.01 6.62
N PRO A 323 22.66 7.91 7.57
CA PRO A 323 22.98 7.50 8.92
C PRO A 323 21.75 6.84 9.58
N GLY A 324 21.98 5.89 10.48
CA GLY A 324 20.97 5.52 11.46
C GLY A 324 20.72 6.68 12.43
N VAL A 325 19.53 6.73 13.01
CA VAL A 325 19.21 7.71 14.06
C VAL A 325 19.48 7.05 15.41
N SER A 326 20.56 7.45 16.09
CA SER A 326 20.80 7.06 17.48
C SER A 326 20.05 8.03 18.39
N GLY A 327 19.13 7.49 19.19
CA GLY A 327 18.47 8.23 20.26
C GLY A 327 19.23 8.11 21.59
N MET A 328 20.39 7.45 21.59
CA MET A 328 21.19 7.24 22.79
C MET A 328 21.91 8.52 23.21
N ASP A 329 21.89 8.75 24.52
CA ASP A 329 22.90 9.60 25.15
C ASP A 329 24.29 8.98 24.88
N PRO A 330 25.24 9.72 24.29
CA PRO A 330 26.59 9.21 24.04
C PRO A 330 27.34 8.79 25.31
N ASP A 331 26.86 9.17 26.50
CA ASP A 331 27.45 8.83 27.80
C ASP A 331 26.87 7.56 28.46
N TRP A 332 26.01 6.79 27.78
CA TRP A 332 25.51 5.49 28.28
C TRP A 332 26.53 4.36 28.09
#